data_AF-A0A663EEN9-F1
#
_entry.id   AF-A0A663EEN9-F1
#
_cell.length_a   1.000
_cell.length_b   1.000
_cell.length_c   1.000
_cell.angle_alpha   90.00
_cell.angle_beta   90.00
_cell.angle_gamma   90.00
#
_symmetry.space_group_name_H-M   'P 1'
#
loop_
_entity.id
_entity.type
_entity.pdbx_description
1 polymer ?
#
loop_
_entity_poly.entity_id
_entity_poly.type
_entity_poly.pdbx_seq_one_letter_code
_entity_poly.pdbx_strand_id
1 'polypeptide(L)'
;MPAVLAAAWSLLAAAFLAALVLLPRLRRAGVVSGLFQDLVRYGKTKRGCGQRPGWLRLLQVPKRWFTHFYVVSVLWNGFLLIGLFQTEFLGGSLPSWIQHVHCFLGRDSQSEDTDSEHFSALLVLLLLWLHSCRRLAECLWTSVFSNGVIHIVQYCFGLGYYVAVGSTVLCQVPTNISNGKELSVQICWYHIVGVTMYIWASLHQHRCLVILANLRKSKSGKVVSLSHSVPFGDWFERVSCPHYFAELLIYVSMAIMLGFHNVTWWCVVMYVLFNQALAAVLCHEFYQKNFSSYPKHRKAFIPFVF
;
A
#
# COMPACT_ATOMS: atom_id res chain seq x y z
N MET A 1 23.12 9.94 -4.07
CA MET A 1 22.22 8.78 -4.16
C MET A 1 21.48 8.62 -2.84
N PRO A 2 20.13 8.62 -2.79
CA PRO A 2 19.37 8.30 -1.58
C PRO A 2 19.41 6.78 -1.31
N ALA A 3 20.61 6.26 -1.02
CA ALA A 3 20.90 4.83 -1.00
C ALA A 3 20.19 4.09 0.15
N VAL A 4 19.95 4.76 1.28
CA VAL A 4 19.40 4.12 2.49
C VAL A 4 17.93 3.72 2.31
N LEU A 5 17.08 4.64 1.83
CA LEU A 5 15.66 4.34 1.62
C LEU A 5 15.47 3.34 0.47
N ALA A 6 16.20 3.52 -0.64
CA ALA A 6 16.14 2.58 -1.75
C ALA A 6 16.59 1.18 -1.33
N ALA A 7 17.67 1.07 -0.53
CA ALA A 7 18.12 -0.20 0.03
C ALA A 7 17.09 -0.82 0.98
N ALA A 8 16.50 -0.03 1.88
CA ALA A 8 15.47 -0.51 2.81
C ALA A 8 14.25 -1.07 2.05
N TRP A 9 13.72 -0.34 1.07
CA TRP A 9 12.61 -0.80 0.24
C TRP A 9 12.99 -2.04 -0.59
N SER A 10 14.21 -2.09 -1.12
CA SER A 10 14.70 -3.23 -1.90
C SER A 10 14.86 -4.49 -1.03
N LEU A 11 15.37 -4.35 0.19
CA LEU A 11 15.46 -5.44 1.17
C LEU A 11 14.07 -5.98 1.53
N LEU A 12 13.10 -5.08 1.75
CA LEU A 12 11.72 -5.48 2.00
C LEU A 12 11.13 -6.20 0.78
N ALA A 13 11.30 -5.65 -0.43
CA ALA A 13 10.84 -6.28 -1.66
C ALA A 13 11.44 -7.69 -1.83
N ALA A 14 12.75 -7.83 -1.63
CA ALA A 14 13.46 -9.11 -1.71
C ALA A 14 12.94 -10.11 -0.66
N ALA A 15 12.67 -9.67 0.57
CA ALA A 15 12.12 -10.53 1.61
C ALA A 15 10.72 -11.07 1.25
N PHE A 16 9.84 -10.23 0.70
CA PHE A 16 8.50 -10.65 0.26
C PHE A 16 8.57 -11.55 -0.99
N LEU A 17 9.48 -11.28 -1.92
CA LEU A 17 9.73 -12.15 -3.07
C LEU A 17 10.25 -13.53 -2.63
N ALA A 18 11.22 -13.56 -1.71
CA ALA A 18 11.73 -14.80 -1.14
C ALA A 18 10.61 -15.58 -0.44
N ALA A 19 9.77 -14.91 0.34
CA ALA A 19 8.60 -15.53 0.96
C ALA A 19 7.63 -16.10 -0.09
N LEU A 20 7.36 -15.38 -1.18
CA LEU A 20 6.50 -15.84 -2.28
C LEU A 20 7.04 -17.09 -2.98
N VAL A 21 8.35 -17.11 -3.30
CA VAL A 21 9.01 -18.22 -4.00
C VAL A 21 9.19 -19.45 -3.09
N LEU A 22 9.47 -19.23 -1.80
CA LEU A 22 9.70 -20.30 -0.83
C LEU A 22 8.41 -20.89 -0.27
N LEU A 23 7.29 -20.16 -0.30
CA LEU A 23 6.00 -20.61 0.26
C LEU A 23 5.57 -22.00 -0.25
N PRO A 24 5.60 -22.33 -1.55
CA PRO A 24 5.24 -23.67 -2.04
C PRO A 24 6.19 -24.75 -1.54
N ARG A 25 7.50 -24.45 -1.43
CA ARG A 25 8.55 -25.40 -1.00
C ARG A 25 8.45 -25.71 0.48
N LEU A 26 8.36 -24.67 1.32
CA LEU A 26 8.18 -24.79 2.77
C LEU A 26 6.90 -25.55 3.12
N ARG A 27 5.84 -25.34 2.33
CA ARG A 27 4.58 -26.08 2.47
C ARG A 27 4.72 -27.55 2.13
N ARG A 28 5.41 -27.89 1.04
CA ARG A 28 5.63 -29.28 0.61
C ARG A 28 6.48 -30.07 1.62
N ALA A 29 7.42 -29.39 2.26
CA ALA A 29 8.28 -29.97 3.29
C ALA A 29 7.59 -30.09 4.67
N GLY A 30 6.38 -29.56 4.86
CA GLY A 30 5.71 -29.50 6.17
C GLY A 30 6.36 -28.53 7.17
N VAL A 31 7.43 -27.82 6.77
CA VAL A 31 8.24 -26.92 7.62
C VAL A 31 7.69 -25.48 7.60
N VAL A 32 6.38 -25.29 7.49
CA VAL A 32 5.80 -23.95 7.67
C VAL A 32 5.65 -23.71 9.16
N SER A 33 6.74 -23.28 9.80
CA SER A 33 6.77 -22.91 11.22
C SER A 33 5.59 -21.98 11.58
N GLY A 34 5.01 -22.18 12.76
CA GLY A 34 3.89 -21.38 13.26
C GLY A 34 4.17 -19.87 13.22
N LEU A 35 5.44 -19.46 13.41
CA LEU A 35 5.91 -18.08 13.30
C LEU A 35 5.77 -17.50 11.89
N PHE A 36 6.13 -18.25 10.84
CA PHE A 36 5.98 -17.80 9.45
C PHE A 36 4.50 -17.70 9.08
N GLN A 37 3.66 -18.64 9.54
CA GLN A 37 2.21 -18.53 9.36
C GLN A 37 1.64 -17.31 10.07
N ASP A 38 2.16 -16.94 11.24
CA ASP A 38 1.64 -15.83 12.04
C ASP A 38 2.11 -14.45 11.59
N LEU A 39 3.29 -14.36 10.98
CA LEU A 39 3.83 -13.13 10.41
C LEU A 39 3.21 -12.80 9.04
N VAL A 40 2.94 -13.83 8.22
CA VAL A 40 2.51 -13.64 6.84
C VAL A 40 0.97 -13.73 6.69
N ARG A 41 0.29 -14.60 7.45
CA ARG A 41 -1.17 -14.80 7.32
C ARG A 41 -1.94 -14.00 8.37
N TYR A 42 -2.95 -13.27 7.92
CA TYR A 42 -3.83 -12.47 8.78
C TYR A 42 -5.29 -12.58 8.36
N GLY A 43 -6.20 -12.33 9.31
CA GLY A 43 -7.64 -12.43 9.05
C GLY A 43 -8.05 -13.82 8.54
N LYS A 44 -8.63 -13.89 7.33
CA LYS A 44 -9.21 -15.11 6.76
C LYS A 44 -8.19 -16.19 6.38
N THR A 45 -6.94 -15.81 6.16
CA THR A 45 -5.88 -16.74 5.76
C THR A 45 -5.23 -17.43 6.97
N LYS A 46 -5.52 -16.99 8.20
CA LYS A 46 -5.04 -17.61 9.44
C LYS A 46 -5.94 -18.79 9.83
N ARG A 47 -5.38 -20.01 9.97
CA ARG A 47 -6.13 -21.21 10.38
C ARG A 47 -6.40 -21.20 11.90
N GLY A 48 -7.63 -21.54 12.27
CA GLY A 48 -8.04 -22.15 13.56
C GLY A 48 -7.67 -21.40 14.84
N CYS A 49 -8.64 -20.70 15.44
CA CYS A 49 -8.51 -20.10 16.77
C CYS A 49 -8.52 -21.15 17.92
N GLY A 50 -8.74 -22.43 17.62
CA GLY A 50 -8.74 -23.51 18.59
C GLY A 50 -7.34 -24.04 18.86
N GLN A 51 -6.88 -23.95 20.11
CA GLN A 51 -5.63 -24.49 20.66
C GLN A 51 -4.34 -23.69 20.37
N ARG A 52 -4.23 -22.46 20.88
CA ARG A 52 -2.93 -21.77 21.00
C ARG A 52 -2.63 -21.32 22.42
N PRO A 53 -1.34 -21.33 22.83
CA PRO A 53 -0.89 -20.82 24.13
C PRO A 53 -1.39 -19.39 24.40
N GLY A 54 -1.70 -19.07 25.66
CA GLY A 54 -2.24 -17.76 26.06
C GLY A 54 -1.35 -16.57 25.69
N TRP A 55 -0.03 -16.72 25.74
CA TRP A 55 0.93 -15.66 25.40
C TRP A 55 0.89 -15.26 23.91
N LEU A 56 0.62 -16.20 22.99
CA LEU A 56 0.44 -15.92 21.56
C LEU A 56 -0.87 -15.17 21.25
N ARG A 57 -1.81 -15.11 22.20
CA ARG A 57 -3.04 -14.30 22.09
C ARG A 57 -2.83 -12.86 22.54
N LEU A 58 -1.88 -12.60 23.46
CA LEU A 58 -1.49 -11.24 23.85
C LEU A 58 -0.82 -10.47 22.71
N LEU A 59 -0.17 -11.17 21.78
CA LEU A 59 0.47 -10.58 20.59
C LEU A 59 -0.49 -10.37 19.41
N GLN A 60 -1.81 -10.50 19.61
CA GLN A 60 -2.81 -10.40 18.57
C GLN A 60 -3.68 -9.15 18.74
N VAL A 61 -3.80 -8.40 17.65
CA VAL A 61 -4.53 -7.15 17.57
C VAL A 61 -5.81 -7.34 16.74
N PRO A 62 -6.95 -6.75 17.12
CA PRO A 62 -8.17 -6.82 16.34
C PRO A 62 -8.01 -6.25 14.92
N LYS A 63 -8.54 -6.94 13.90
CA LYS A 63 -8.48 -6.47 12.51
C LYS A 63 -9.14 -5.10 12.30
N ARG A 64 -10.13 -4.72 13.11
CA ARG A 64 -10.74 -3.38 13.08
C ARG A 64 -9.73 -2.23 13.28
N TRP A 65 -8.55 -2.50 13.86
CA TRP A 65 -7.49 -1.50 14.01
C TRP A 65 -6.76 -1.18 12.70
N PHE A 66 -7.13 -1.80 11.56
CA PHE A 66 -6.71 -1.33 10.22
C PHE A 66 -7.04 0.16 10.01
N THR A 67 -8.11 0.67 10.63
CA THR A 67 -8.45 2.10 10.59
C THR A 67 -7.33 2.98 11.14
N HIS A 68 -6.58 2.53 12.16
CA HIS A 68 -5.48 3.31 12.74
C HIS A 68 -4.37 3.58 11.73
N PHE A 69 -4.08 2.61 10.86
CA PHE A 69 -3.07 2.78 9.82
C PHE A 69 -3.41 3.94 8.89
N TYR A 70 -4.67 4.05 8.49
CA TYR A 70 -5.13 5.12 7.61
C TYR A 70 -5.28 6.46 8.34
N VAL A 71 -5.65 6.46 9.63
CA VAL A 71 -5.60 7.69 10.44
C VAL A 71 -4.18 8.24 10.50
N VAL A 72 -3.20 7.39 10.84
CA VAL A 72 -1.79 7.78 10.87
C VAL A 72 -1.32 8.25 9.49
N SER A 73 -1.69 7.54 8.42
CA SER A 73 -1.36 7.94 7.05
C SER A 73 -1.91 9.32 6.68
N VAL A 74 -3.18 9.60 6.99
CA VAL A 74 -3.82 10.89 6.70
C VAL A 74 -3.16 12.02 7.47
N LEU A 75 -2.91 11.81 8.78
CA LEU A 75 -2.29 12.83 9.63
C LEU A 75 -0.83 13.10 9.21
N TRP A 76 -0.04 12.05 9.02
CA TRP A 76 1.37 12.17 8.67
C TRP A 76 1.56 12.74 7.27
N ASN A 77 0.93 12.16 6.25
CA ASN A 77 1.10 12.63 4.88
C ASN A 77 0.48 14.02 4.69
N GLY A 78 -0.59 14.34 5.43
CA GLY A 78 -1.17 15.69 5.44
C GLY A 78 -0.21 16.71 6.05
N PHE A 79 0.45 16.36 7.15
CA PHE A 79 1.49 17.19 7.75
C PHE A 79 2.67 17.41 6.78
N LEU A 80 3.17 16.37 6.11
CA LEU A 80 4.23 16.51 5.11
C LEU A 80 3.78 17.36 3.91
N LEU A 81 2.54 17.20 3.45
CA LEU A 81 1.97 17.97 2.34
C LEU A 81 1.87 19.45 2.67
N ILE A 82 1.38 19.78 3.87
CA ILE A 82 1.31 21.17 4.36
C ILE A 82 2.73 21.74 4.48
N GLY A 83 3.67 20.98 5.03
CA GLY A 83 5.06 21.40 5.15
C GLY A 83 5.70 21.72 3.80
N LEU A 84 5.55 20.82 2.81
CA LEU A 84 6.06 21.04 1.46
C LEU A 84 5.36 22.22 0.77
N PHE A 85 4.03 22.34 0.91
CA PHE A 85 3.31 23.48 0.36
C PHE A 85 3.78 24.82 0.97
N GLN A 86 4.05 24.85 2.28
CA GLN A 86 4.57 26.04 2.96
C GLN A 86 5.96 26.41 2.47
N THR A 87 6.84 25.43 2.22
CA THR A 87 8.18 25.70 1.70
C THR A 87 8.16 26.20 0.26
N GLU A 88 7.31 25.62 -0.59
CA GLU A 88 7.19 26.01 -2.00
C GLU A 88 6.54 27.37 -2.20
N PHE A 89 5.43 27.66 -1.50
CA PHE A 89 4.57 28.81 -1.82
C PHE A 89 4.63 29.95 -0.80
N LEU A 90 4.93 29.66 0.47
CA LEU A 90 4.90 30.65 1.55
C LEU A 90 6.30 31.05 2.06
N GLY A 91 7.37 30.53 1.45
CA GLY A 91 8.74 30.75 1.92
C GLY A 91 8.98 30.23 3.34
N GLY A 92 8.18 29.26 3.78
CA GLY A 92 8.35 28.61 5.07
C GLY A 92 9.55 27.67 5.08
N SER A 93 9.91 27.18 6.26
CA SER A 93 10.91 26.12 6.40
C SER A 93 10.27 24.89 7.04
N LEU A 94 10.66 23.69 6.56
CA LEU A 94 10.30 22.46 7.26
C LEU A 94 10.90 22.45 8.67
N PRO A 95 10.24 21.82 9.66
CA PRO A 95 10.82 21.62 10.98
C PRO A 95 12.25 21.04 10.91
N SER A 96 13.14 21.53 11.77
CA SER A 96 14.58 21.19 11.74
C SER A 96 14.86 19.69 11.77
N TRP A 97 14.07 18.92 12.51
CA TRP A 97 14.22 17.46 12.56
C TRP A 97 13.88 16.79 11.22
N ILE A 98 12.91 17.31 10.45
CA ILE A 98 12.60 16.81 9.10
C ILE A 98 13.72 17.16 8.15
N GLN A 99 14.25 18.39 8.25
CA GLN A 99 15.39 18.80 7.43
C GLN A 99 16.62 17.92 7.69
N HIS A 100 16.89 17.54 8.95
CA HIS A 100 17.96 16.61 9.29
C HIS A 100 17.74 15.22 8.70
N VAL A 101 16.52 14.68 8.84
CA VAL A 101 16.16 13.37 8.26
C VAL A 101 16.24 13.43 6.73
N HIS A 102 15.78 14.51 6.13
CA HIS A 102 15.81 14.75 4.70
C HIS A 102 17.22 14.94 4.18
N CYS A 103 18.11 15.62 4.91
CA CYS A 103 19.53 15.73 4.58
C CYS A 103 20.23 14.37 4.67
N PHE A 104 19.88 13.55 5.67
CA PHE A 104 20.46 12.22 5.85
C PHE A 104 19.96 11.19 4.82
N LEU A 105 18.68 11.26 4.43
CA LEU A 105 18.02 10.29 3.55
C LEU A 105 17.91 10.75 2.09
N GLY A 106 18.04 12.06 1.85
CA GLY A 106 17.81 12.72 0.58
C GLY A 106 18.97 12.58 -0.38
N ARG A 107 18.79 13.14 -1.57
CA ARG A 107 19.75 13.09 -2.67
C ARG A 107 20.59 14.37 -2.68
N ASP A 108 21.92 14.23 -2.67
CA ASP A 108 22.83 15.32 -3.05
C ASP A 108 22.54 15.77 -4.49
N SER A 109 22.37 17.09 -4.67
CA SER A 109 21.93 17.72 -5.91
C SER A 109 23.02 17.69 -7.00
N GLN A 110 22.69 17.05 -8.12
CA GLN A 110 23.35 17.25 -9.42
C GLN A 110 22.29 17.10 -10.52
N SER A 111 21.57 18.18 -10.86
CA SER A 111 20.89 18.40 -12.16
C SER A 111 20.09 19.70 -12.21
N GLU A 112 19.99 20.28 -13.41
CA GLU A 112 19.39 21.59 -13.74
C GLU A 112 17.85 21.62 -13.76
N ASP A 113 17.15 20.49 -13.58
CA ASP A 113 15.69 20.34 -13.81
C ASP A 113 14.86 20.32 -12.50
N THR A 114 15.22 21.21 -11.58
CA THR A 114 14.77 21.18 -10.17
C THR A 114 13.27 21.46 -10.03
N ASP A 115 12.70 22.38 -10.80
CA ASP A 115 11.32 22.86 -10.63
C ASP A 115 10.28 21.76 -10.96
N SER A 116 10.55 20.95 -11.98
CA SER A 116 9.69 19.83 -12.37
C SER A 116 9.64 18.73 -11.30
N GLU A 117 10.77 18.46 -10.62
CA GLU A 117 10.85 17.49 -9.53
C GLU A 117 10.05 17.92 -8.30
N HIS A 118 10.08 19.22 -7.95
CA HIS A 118 9.31 19.79 -6.84
C HIS A 118 7.80 19.66 -7.08
N PHE A 119 7.34 20.04 -8.28
CA PHE A 119 5.94 19.88 -8.66
C PHE A 119 5.50 18.41 -8.68
N SER A 120 6.33 17.52 -9.23
CA SER A 120 6.07 16.07 -9.25
C SER A 120 5.89 15.50 -7.84
N ALA A 121 6.78 15.87 -6.91
CA ALA A 121 6.72 15.42 -5.52
C ALA A 121 5.48 15.97 -4.78
N LEU A 122 5.16 17.25 -4.97
CA LEU A 122 3.94 17.86 -4.42
C LEU A 122 2.68 17.16 -4.93
N LEU A 123 2.61 16.90 -6.24
CA LEU A 123 1.50 16.19 -6.86
C LEU A 123 1.37 14.76 -6.32
N VAL A 124 2.46 14.01 -6.25
CA VAL A 124 2.45 12.63 -5.71
C VAL A 124 2.07 12.60 -4.24
N LEU A 125 2.57 13.55 -3.43
CA LEU A 125 2.23 13.64 -2.01
C LEU A 125 0.75 13.99 -1.80
N LEU A 126 0.20 14.89 -2.62
CA LEU A 126 -1.23 15.20 -2.66
C LEU A 126 -2.06 13.95 -3.00
N LEU A 127 -1.69 13.21 -4.04
CA LEU A 127 -2.42 11.99 -4.43
C LEU A 127 -2.28 10.88 -3.39
N LEU A 128 -1.12 10.75 -2.74
CA LEU A 128 -0.92 9.81 -1.63
C LEU A 128 -1.80 10.18 -0.41
N TRP A 129 -1.94 11.47 -0.12
CA TRP A 129 -2.84 11.95 0.92
C TRP A 129 -4.31 11.68 0.57
N LEU A 130 -4.74 12.01 -0.65
CA LEU A 130 -6.09 11.71 -1.14
C LEU A 130 -6.39 10.21 -1.13
N HIS A 131 -5.42 9.39 -1.52
CA HIS A 131 -5.49 7.93 -1.41
C HIS A 131 -5.75 7.53 0.04
N SER A 132 -4.96 8.05 0.99
CA SER A 132 -5.10 7.78 2.42
C SER A 132 -6.49 8.17 2.96
N CYS A 133 -7.00 9.34 2.57
CA CYS A 133 -8.34 9.83 2.93
C CYS A 133 -9.43 8.89 2.41
N ARG A 134 -9.35 8.46 1.13
CA ARG A 134 -10.30 7.50 0.56
C ARG A 134 -10.24 6.16 1.30
N ARG A 135 -9.05 5.64 1.56
CA ARG A 135 -8.88 4.37 2.28
C ARG A 135 -9.44 4.43 3.70
N LEU A 136 -9.26 5.56 4.39
CA LEU A 136 -9.86 5.82 5.69
C LEU A 136 -11.39 5.85 5.60
N ALA A 137 -11.94 6.60 4.64
CA ALA A 137 -13.38 6.65 4.38
C ALA A 137 -13.98 5.26 4.09
N GLU A 138 -13.30 4.45 3.29
CA GLU A 138 -13.70 3.06 3.01
C GLU A 138 -13.65 2.18 4.25
N CYS A 139 -12.70 2.40 5.16
CA CYS A 139 -12.64 1.67 6.43
C CYS A 139 -13.79 2.06 7.37
N LEU A 140 -14.16 3.33 7.40
CA LEU A 140 -15.23 3.84 8.28
C LEU A 140 -16.63 3.49 7.77
N TRP A 141 -16.87 3.60 6.45
CA TRP A 141 -18.23 3.54 5.89
C TRP A 141 -18.49 2.31 5.03
N THR A 142 -17.47 1.78 4.33
CA THR A 142 -17.66 0.68 3.37
C THR A 142 -17.39 -0.67 4.01
N SER A 143 -16.28 -0.80 4.73
CA SER A 143 -15.70 -2.06 5.17
C SER A 143 -16.49 -2.72 6.29
N VAL A 144 -16.75 -4.02 6.13
CA VAL A 144 -17.35 -4.85 7.19
C VAL A 144 -16.25 -5.71 7.80
N PHE A 145 -15.78 -5.35 8.99
CA PHE A 145 -14.75 -6.11 9.69
C PHE A 145 -15.34 -7.32 10.42
N SER A 146 -14.71 -8.48 10.24
CA SER A 146 -14.99 -9.67 11.04
C SER A 146 -14.09 -9.73 12.28
N ASN A 147 -14.30 -10.72 13.16
CA ASN A 147 -13.47 -10.99 14.35
C ASN A 147 -12.06 -11.52 14.02
N GLY A 148 -11.50 -11.15 12.86
CA GLY A 148 -10.14 -11.50 12.48
C GLY A 148 -9.11 -10.77 13.33
N VAL A 149 -7.91 -11.35 13.41
CA VAL A 149 -6.78 -10.82 14.17
C VAL A 149 -5.56 -10.61 13.26
N ILE A 150 -4.69 -9.69 13.67
CA ILE A 150 -3.40 -9.34 13.06
C ILE A 150 -2.32 -9.53 14.14
N HIS A 151 -1.12 -9.93 13.76
CA HIS A 151 -0.01 -10.00 14.71
C HIS A 151 0.54 -8.60 15.03
N ILE A 152 0.97 -8.34 16.27
CA ILE A 152 1.47 -7.02 16.69
C ILE A 152 2.67 -6.54 15.85
N VAL A 153 3.57 -7.44 15.45
CA VAL A 153 4.71 -7.09 14.58
C VAL A 153 4.22 -6.59 13.22
N GLN A 154 3.20 -7.24 12.65
CA GLN A 154 2.59 -6.79 11.40
C GLN A 154 1.84 -5.46 11.58
N TYR A 155 1.26 -5.24 12.75
CA TYR A 155 0.62 -3.97 13.09
C TYR A 155 1.64 -2.82 13.17
N CYS A 156 2.75 -3.00 13.90
CA CYS A 156 3.82 -2.00 13.96
C CYS A 156 4.46 -1.76 12.59
N PHE A 157 4.70 -2.82 11.82
CA PHE A 157 5.21 -2.72 10.46
C PHE A 157 4.26 -1.94 9.55
N GLY A 158 2.94 -2.18 9.65
CA GLY A 158 1.92 -1.42 8.92
C GLY A 158 1.92 0.07 9.26
N LEU A 159 2.07 0.44 10.53
CA LEU A 159 2.20 1.84 10.94
C LEU A 159 3.47 2.49 10.37
N GLY A 160 4.62 1.80 10.52
CA GLY A 160 5.89 2.27 9.99
C GLY A 160 5.86 2.46 8.48
N TYR A 161 5.17 1.58 7.75
CA TYR A 161 4.99 1.67 6.30
C TYR A 161 4.34 2.99 5.88
N TYR A 162 3.22 3.39 6.48
CA TYR A 162 2.52 4.63 6.09
C TYR A 162 3.32 5.89 6.42
N VAL A 163 4.14 5.86 7.46
CA VAL A 163 5.11 6.93 7.75
C VAL A 163 6.20 6.96 6.69
N ALA A 164 6.79 5.80 6.39
CA ALA A 164 7.92 5.67 5.47
C ALA A 164 7.58 6.04 4.02
N VAL A 165 6.38 5.70 3.52
CA VAL A 165 5.99 6.02 2.13
C VAL A 165 5.92 7.53 1.92
N GLY A 166 5.27 8.28 2.83
CA GLY A 166 5.22 9.74 2.76
C GLY A 166 6.59 10.39 2.84
N SER A 167 7.42 9.94 3.80
CA SER A 167 8.80 10.40 3.93
C SER A 167 9.65 10.07 2.69
N THR A 168 9.38 8.95 2.02
CA THR A 168 10.06 8.58 0.78
C THR A 168 9.74 9.53 -0.36
N VAL A 169 8.52 10.06 -0.46
CA VAL A 169 8.19 11.12 -1.44
C VAL A 169 8.92 12.40 -1.10
N LEU A 170 8.90 12.81 0.17
CA LEU A 170 9.57 14.04 0.59
C LEU A 170 11.07 14.01 0.31
N CYS A 171 11.75 12.89 0.60
CA CYS A 171 13.20 12.71 0.37
C CYS A 171 13.63 12.73 -1.11
N GLN A 172 12.69 12.84 -2.05
CA GLN A 172 13.00 12.97 -3.47
C GLN A 172 13.17 14.42 -3.91
N VAL A 173 12.74 15.39 -3.09
CA VAL A 173 12.85 16.82 -3.38
C VAL A 173 14.28 17.29 -3.05
N PRO A 174 14.99 18.00 -3.95
CA PRO A 174 16.28 18.60 -3.63
C PRO A 174 16.20 19.63 -2.48
N THR A 175 17.20 19.68 -1.59
CA THR A 175 17.23 20.60 -0.43
C THR A 175 17.55 22.07 -0.76
N ASN A 176 17.88 22.39 -2.01
CA ASN A 176 18.28 23.76 -2.38
C ASN A 176 17.03 24.64 -2.54
N ILE A 177 16.57 25.18 -1.41
CA ILE A 177 15.58 26.25 -1.35
C ILE A 177 16.22 27.48 -1.99
N SER A 178 16.06 27.63 -3.31
CA SER A 178 16.45 28.85 -4.01
C SER A 178 15.45 29.93 -3.63
N ASN A 179 15.80 30.74 -2.63
CA ASN A 179 15.07 31.94 -2.23
C ASN A 179 14.66 32.77 -3.47
N GLY A 180 13.35 32.84 -3.74
CA GLY A 180 12.76 33.92 -4.53
C GLY A 180 12.59 33.70 -6.03
N LYS A 181 12.59 32.47 -6.56
CA LYS A 181 12.04 32.24 -7.90
C LYS A 181 10.56 31.86 -7.81
N GLU A 182 9.70 32.56 -8.57
CA GLU A 182 8.33 32.09 -8.81
C GLU A 182 8.40 30.68 -9.39
N LEU A 183 7.81 29.71 -8.67
CA LEU A 183 7.75 28.32 -9.11
C LEU A 183 7.01 28.26 -10.45
N SER A 184 7.74 28.05 -11.54
CA SER A 184 7.13 27.77 -12.83
C SER A 184 6.61 26.34 -12.80
N VAL A 185 5.30 26.17 -12.62
CA VAL A 185 4.65 24.86 -12.65
C VAL A 185 4.75 24.29 -14.06
N GLN A 186 5.71 23.40 -14.29
CA GLN A 186 5.89 22.75 -15.58
C GLN A 186 5.11 21.43 -15.64
N ILE A 187 3.97 21.45 -16.32
CA ILE A 187 3.15 20.26 -16.52
C ILE A 187 3.70 19.45 -17.71
N CYS A 188 4.43 18.38 -17.40
CA CYS A 188 4.84 17.37 -18.37
C CYS A 188 3.74 16.34 -18.70
N TRP A 189 3.87 15.66 -19.85
CA TRP A 189 2.93 14.62 -20.31
C TRP A 189 2.77 13.44 -19.34
N TYR A 190 3.85 13.07 -18.63
CA TYR A 190 3.83 11.96 -17.68
C TYR A 190 2.96 12.28 -16.45
N HIS A 191 2.79 13.56 -16.07
CA HIS A 191 1.85 13.94 -15.03
C HIS A 191 0.40 13.62 -15.43
N ILE A 192 0.02 13.94 -16.67
CA ILE A 192 -1.34 13.69 -17.19
C ILE A 192 -1.61 12.19 -17.26
N VAL A 193 -0.65 11.41 -17.79
CA VAL A 193 -0.75 9.95 -17.87
C VAL A 193 -0.85 9.34 -16.47
N GLY A 194 0.00 9.78 -15.55
CA GLY A 194 0.02 9.33 -14.16
C GLY A 194 -1.29 9.65 -13.43
N VAL A 195 -1.79 10.88 -13.47
CA VAL A 195 -3.06 11.28 -12.85
C VAL A 195 -4.23 10.48 -13.43
N THR A 196 -4.27 10.29 -14.75
CA THR A 196 -5.32 9.51 -15.41
C THR A 196 -5.32 8.06 -14.92
N MET A 197 -4.15 7.43 -14.88
CA MET A 197 -3.97 6.06 -14.37
C MET A 197 -4.34 5.96 -12.89
N TYR A 198 -3.94 6.94 -12.07
CA TYR A 198 -4.27 7.02 -10.66
C TYR A 198 -5.78 7.03 -10.43
N ILE A 199 -6.51 7.93 -11.11
CA ILE A 199 -7.96 8.07 -10.97
C ILE A 199 -8.65 6.75 -11.34
N TRP A 200 -8.30 6.19 -12.50
CA TRP A 200 -8.88 4.94 -12.96
C TRP A 200 -8.62 3.77 -12.01
N ALA A 201 -7.37 3.59 -11.56
CA ALA A 201 -7.00 2.53 -10.63
C ALA A 201 -7.68 2.71 -9.25
N SER A 202 -7.76 3.94 -8.76
CA SER A 202 -8.42 4.31 -7.50
C SER A 202 -9.91 4.01 -7.53
N LEU A 203 -10.61 4.38 -8.62
CA LEU A 203 -12.02 4.07 -8.83
C LEU A 203 -12.26 2.55 -8.92
N HIS A 204 -11.42 1.86 -9.69
CA HIS A 204 -11.53 0.41 -9.84
C HIS A 204 -11.29 -0.32 -8.51
N GLN A 205 -10.29 0.11 -7.73
CA GLN A 205 -10.06 -0.43 -6.41
C GLN A 205 -11.28 -0.25 -5.50
N HIS A 206 -11.85 0.96 -5.47
CA HIS A 206 -13.03 1.26 -4.67
C HIS A 206 -14.21 0.34 -5.04
N ARG A 207 -14.49 0.17 -6.35
CA ARG A 207 -15.52 -0.75 -6.85
C ARG A 207 -15.31 -2.18 -6.34
N CYS A 208 -14.09 -2.69 -6.42
CA CYS A 208 -13.77 -4.03 -5.93
C CYS A 208 -14.04 -4.18 -4.42
N LEU A 209 -13.77 -3.15 -3.62
CA LEU A 209 -14.00 -3.17 -2.18
C LEU A 209 -15.48 -3.07 -1.83
N VAL A 210 -16.25 -2.29 -2.59
CA VAL A 210 -17.71 -2.23 -2.47
C VAL A 210 -18.32 -3.61 -2.78
N ILE A 211 -17.87 -4.29 -3.83
CA ILE A 211 -18.30 -5.68 -4.13
C ILE A 211 -18.03 -6.58 -2.92
N LEU A 212 -16.80 -6.55 -2.37
CA LEU A 212 -16.43 -7.36 -1.20
C LEU A 212 -17.26 -7.03 0.04
N ALA A 213 -17.59 -5.75 0.26
CA ALA A 213 -18.42 -5.32 1.38
C ALA A 213 -19.87 -5.77 1.20
N ASN A 214 -20.41 -5.69 -0.01
CA ASN A 214 -21.79 -6.06 -0.33
C ASN A 214 -22.04 -7.57 -0.18
N LEU A 215 -21.02 -8.42 -0.29
CA LEU A 215 -21.14 -9.84 0.05
C LEU A 215 -21.54 -10.10 1.52
N ARG A 216 -21.39 -9.09 2.39
CA ARG A 216 -21.71 -9.16 3.83
C ARG A 216 -22.92 -8.32 4.22
N LYS A 217 -23.45 -7.51 3.28
CA LYS A 217 -24.56 -6.59 3.51
C LYS A 217 -25.82 -7.07 2.78
N SER A 218 -26.98 -6.76 3.34
CA SER A 218 -28.28 -6.86 2.69
C SER A 218 -28.40 -5.80 1.58
N LYS A 219 -29.39 -5.95 0.70
CA LYS A 219 -29.84 -4.87 -0.21
C LYS A 219 -30.18 -3.57 0.52
N SER A 220 -30.58 -3.64 1.80
CA SER A 220 -30.82 -2.49 2.67
C SER A 220 -29.57 -1.94 3.39
N GLY A 221 -28.37 -2.46 3.08
CA GLY A 221 -27.10 -2.02 3.67
C GLY A 221 -26.77 -2.59 5.06
N LYS A 222 -27.71 -3.30 5.70
CA LYS A 222 -27.48 -3.95 7.01
C LYS A 222 -26.53 -5.14 6.89
N VAL A 223 -25.63 -5.32 7.85
CA VAL A 223 -24.73 -6.48 7.88
C VAL A 223 -25.53 -7.75 8.20
N VAL A 224 -25.53 -8.73 7.30
CA VAL A 224 -26.31 -9.98 7.42
C VAL A 224 -25.43 -11.16 7.83
N SER A 225 -24.17 -11.17 7.39
CA SER A 225 -23.24 -12.25 7.70
C SER A 225 -21.80 -11.77 7.75
N LEU A 226 -21.01 -12.38 8.62
CA LEU A 226 -19.55 -12.26 8.66
C LEU A 226 -18.84 -13.41 7.94
N SER A 227 -19.60 -14.36 7.37
CA SER A 227 -19.06 -15.47 6.58
C SER A 227 -18.36 -14.96 5.32
N HIS A 228 -17.47 -15.78 4.79
CA HIS A 228 -16.83 -15.51 3.51
C HIS A 228 -17.67 -16.09 2.39
N SER A 229 -17.76 -15.35 1.28
CA SER A 229 -18.39 -15.77 0.04
C SER A 229 -17.44 -15.51 -1.13
N VAL A 230 -17.64 -16.20 -2.26
CA VAL A 230 -16.87 -15.98 -3.48
C VAL A 230 -17.36 -14.71 -4.17
N PRO A 231 -16.49 -13.70 -4.43
CA PRO A 231 -16.87 -12.49 -5.14
C PRO A 231 -17.07 -12.75 -6.63
N PHE A 232 -18.07 -12.09 -7.23
CA PHE A 232 -18.35 -12.08 -8.67
C PHE A 232 -18.55 -10.64 -9.14
N GLY A 233 -18.39 -10.42 -10.43
CA GLY A 233 -18.44 -9.10 -11.08
C GLY A 233 -17.09 -8.40 -11.18
N ASP A 234 -17.00 -7.50 -12.15
CA ASP A 234 -15.78 -6.76 -12.49
C ASP A 234 -14.58 -7.70 -12.74
N TRP A 235 -13.36 -7.30 -12.35
CA TRP A 235 -12.17 -8.15 -12.50
C TRP A 235 -12.14 -9.38 -11.60
N PHE A 236 -13.10 -9.56 -10.67
CA PHE A 236 -13.17 -10.79 -9.90
C PHE A 236 -13.41 -12.01 -10.78
N GLU A 237 -13.99 -11.85 -11.97
CA GLU A 237 -14.15 -12.96 -12.92
C GLU A 237 -12.84 -13.52 -13.43
N ARG A 238 -11.75 -12.73 -13.41
CA ARG A 238 -10.45 -13.14 -13.91
C ARG A 238 -9.45 -13.45 -12.80
N VAL A 239 -9.51 -12.73 -11.68
CA VAL A 239 -8.55 -12.84 -10.58
C VAL A 239 -9.24 -12.87 -9.21
N SER A 240 -8.61 -13.50 -8.21
CA SER A 240 -9.13 -13.48 -6.83
C SER A 240 -9.05 -12.12 -6.18
N CYS A 241 -7.98 -11.36 -6.44
CA CYS A 241 -7.65 -10.14 -5.72
C CYS A 241 -7.42 -8.94 -6.65
N PRO A 242 -8.42 -8.53 -7.45
CA PRO A 242 -8.30 -7.40 -8.36
C PRO A 242 -8.02 -6.07 -7.64
N HIS A 243 -8.56 -5.87 -6.44
CA HIS A 243 -8.28 -4.71 -5.59
C HIS A 243 -6.81 -4.57 -5.20
N TYR A 244 -6.05 -5.67 -5.12
CA TYR A 244 -4.60 -5.61 -4.91
C TYR A 244 -3.89 -5.18 -6.19
N PHE A 245 -4.36 -5.64 -7.35
CA PHE A 245 -3.75 -5.23 -8.62
C PHE A 245 -4.01 -3.75 -8.89
N ALA A 246 -5.22 -3.28 -8.60
CA ALA A 246 -5.54 -1.85 -8.63
C ALA A 246 -4.66 -1.02 -7.68
N GLU A 247 -4.35 -1.53 -6.48
CA GLU A 247 -3.38 -0.89 -5.57
C GLU A 247 -2.01 -0.77 -6.24
N LEU A 248 -1.49 -1.84 -6.85
CA LEU A 248 -0.21 -1.78 -7.56
C LEU A 248 -0.21 -0.68 -8.64
N LEU A 249 -1.29 -0.55 -9.42
CA LEU A 249 -1.41 0.46 -10.46
C LEU A 249 -1.45 1.89 -9.90
N ILE A 250 -1.97 2.09 -8.69
CA ILE A 250 -1.88 3.38 -7.97
C ILE A 250 -0.41 3.73 -7.70
N TYR A 251 0.41 2.81 -7.20
CA TYR A 251 1.83 3.09 -6.93
C TYR A 251 2.64 3.27 -8.23
N VAL A 252 2.34 2.49 -9.27
CA VAL A 252 2.94 2.67 -10.61
C VAL A 252 2.59 4.06 -11.16
N SER A 253 1.36 4.53 -11.00
CA SER A 253 0.97 5.87 -11.48
C SER A 253 1.80 6.99 -10.83
N MET A 254 2.15 6.84 -9.54
CA MET A 254 3.04 7.78 -8.85
C MET A 254 4.47 7.67 -9.37
N ALA A 255 4.94 6.48 -9.76
CA ALA A 255 6.26 6.30 -10.41
C ALA A 255 6.35 7.03 -11.75
N ILE A 256 5.25 7.00 -12.51
CA ILE A 256 5.11 7.74 -13.77
C ILE A 256 5.18 9.25 -13.51
N MET A 257 4.46 9.74 -12.48
CA MET A 257 4.48 11.16 -12.11
C MET A 257 5.85 11.64 -11.62
N LEU A 258 6.67 10.76 -11.05
CA LEU A 258 8.07 11.03 -10.69
C LEU A 258 9.05 10.84 -11.86
N GLY A 259 8.55 10.91 -13.10
CA GLY A 259 9.35 10.92 -14.30
C GLY A 259 9.98 9.58 -14.68
N PHE A 260 9.50 8.43 -14.19
CA PHE A 260 10.03 7.07 -14.45
C PHE A 260 11.47 6.77 -13.98
N HIS A 261 12.32 7.77 -13.77
CA HIS A 261 13.72 7.57 -13.41
C HIS A 261 13.95 7.49 -11.89
N ASN A 262 12.90 7.68 -11.09
CA ASN A 262 12.99 7.64 -9.64
C ASN A 262 13.16 6.20 -9.11
N VAL A 263 14.43 5.78 -8.97
CA VAL A 263 14.79 4.42 -8.52
C VAL A 263 14.21 4.09 -7.15
N THR A 264 14.26 5.03 -6.20
CA THR A 264 13.75 4.83 -4.84
C THR A 264 12.25 4.51 -4.86
N TRP A 265 11.47 5.24 -5.66
CA TRP A 265 10.05 4.97 -5.79
C TRP A 265 9.75 3.65 -6.49
N TRP A 266 10.56 3.25 -7.48
CA TRP A 266 10.46 1.91 -8.06
C TRP A 266 10.73 0.80 -7.04
N CYS A 267 11.63 1.01 -6.06
CA CYS A 267 11.78 0.07 -4.94
C CYS A 267 10.49 -0.05 -4.11
N VAL A 268 9.76 1.06 -3.90
CA VAL A 268 8.43 1.05 -3.25
C VAL A 268 7.43 0.24 -4.09
N VAL A 269 7.38 0.46 -5.41
CA VAL A 269 6.51 -0.29 -6.33
C VAL A 269 6.81 -1.79 -6.27
N MET A 270 8.09 -2.18 -6.28
CA MET A 270 8.50 -3.59 -6.19
C MET A 270 8.11 -4.22 -4.85
N TYR A 271 8.25 -3.48 -3.75
CA TYR A 271 7.76 -3.92 -2.45
C TYR A 271 6.23 -4.14 -2.48
N VAL A 272 5.46 -3.18 -3.01
CA VAL A 272 3.99 -3.30 -3.12
C VAL A 272 3.62 -4.50 -3.99
N LEU A 273 4.29 -4.69 -5.14
CA LEU A 273 4.09 -5.83 -6.03
C LEU A 273 4.21 -7.16 -5.28
N PHE A 274 5.33 -7.39 -4.60
CA PHE A 274 5.59 -8.68 -3.96
C PHE A 274 4.76 -8.90 -2.69
N ASN A 275 4.53 -7.87 -1.89
CA ASN A 275 3.63 -7.95 -0.73
C ASN A 275 2.20 -8.30 -1.17
N GLN A 276 1.67 -7.62 -2.19
CA GLN A 276 0.34 -7.88 -2.72
C GLN A 276 0.25 -9.24 -3.43
N ALA A 277 1.28 -9.65 -4.17
CA ALA A 277 1.35 -10.98 -4.79
C ALA A 277 1.28 -12.10 -3.74
N LEU A 278 2.04 -11.99 -2.64
CA LEU A 278 2.02 -12.96 -1.55
C LEU A 278 0.64 -13.02 -0.89
N ALA A 279 0.05 -11.88 -0.58
CA ALA A 279 -1.30 -11.81 -0.01
C ALA A 279 -2.35 -12.39 -0.97
N ALA A 280 -2.22 -12.13 -2.27
CA ALA A 280 -3.12 -12.63 -3.31
C ALA A 280 -3.07 -14.16 -3.43
N VAL A 281 -1.88 -14.76 -3.44
CA VAL A 281 -1.72 -16.22 -3.47
C VAL A 281 -2.38 -16.87 -2.27
N LEU A 282 -2.12 -16.35 -1.07
CA LEU A 282 -2.73 -16.88 0.16
C LEU A 282 -4.26 -16.75 0.15
N CYS A 283 -4.77 -15.66 -0.41
CA CYS A 283 -6.20 -15.44 -0.61
C CYS A 283 -6.80 -16.40 -1.65
N HIS A 284 -6.12 -16.61 -2.77
CA HIS A 284 -6.50 -17.53 -3.83
C HIS A 284 -6.58 -18.97 -3.32
N GLU A 285 -5.54 -19.43 -2.61
CA GLU A 285 -5.50 -20.75 -1.97
C GLU A 285 -6.62 -20.92 -0.94
N PHE A 286 -6.92 -19.87 -0.17
CA PHE A 286 -8.04 -19.88 0.76
C PHE A 286 -9.36 -20.13 0.01
N TYR A 287 -9.60 -19.46 -1.11
CA TYR A 287 -10.82 -19.66 -1.88
C TYR A 287 -10.90 -21.08 -2.47
N GLN A 288 -9.83 -21.55 -3.12
CA GLN A 288 -9.77 -22.91 -3.68
C GLN A 288 -10.02 -24.00 -2.63
N LYS A 289 -9.52 -23.82 -1.41
CA LYS A 289 -9.66 -24.84 -0.35
C LYS A 289 -11.04 -24.85 0.30
N ASN A 290 -11.68 -23.69 0.45
CA ASN A 290 -12.89 -23.56 1.26
C ASN A 290 -14.18 -23.52 0.42
N PHE A 291 -14.10 -23.32 -0.89
CA PHE A 291 -15.27 -23.23 -1.76
C PHE A 291 -15.12 -24.19 -2.95
N SER A 292 -15.90 -25.27 -2.95
CA SER A 292 -15.95 -26.23 -4.06
C SER A 292 -16.44 -25.59 -5.37
N SER A 293 -17.28 -24.57 -5.28
CA SER A 293 -17.79 -23.78 -6.40
C SER A 293 -16.83 -22.69 -6.92
N TYR A 294 -15.61 -22.60 -6.37
CA TYR A 294 -14.66 -21.56 -6.79
C TYR A 294 -14.22 -21.73 -8.26
N PRO A 295 -14.29 -20.69 -9.11
CA PRO A 295 -13.92 -20.82 -10.52
C PRO A 295 -12.44 -21.13 -10.71
N LYS A 296 -12.14 -22.32 -11.28
CA LYS A 296 -10.78 -22.84 -11.44
C LYS A 296 -9.91 -22.05 -12.43
N HIS A 297 -10.52 -21.30 -13.34
CA HIS A 297 -9.79 -20.51 -14.35
C HIS A 297 -9.25 -19.18 -13.79
N ARG A 298 -9.72 -18.73 -12.62
CA ARG A 298 -9.25 -17.48 -12.02
C ARG A 298 -7.79 -17.58 -11.64
N LYS A 299 -7.08 -16.46 -11.81
CA LYS A 299 -5.70 -16.26 -11.36
C LYS A 299 -5.68 -15.59 -9.97
N ALA A 300 -4.53 -15.48 -9.33
CA ALA A 300 -4.46 -14.94 -7.97
C ALA A 300 -4.54 -13.41 -7.95
N PHE A 301 -3.79 -12.74 -8.83
CA PHE A 301 -3.41 -11.33 -8.70
C PHE A 301 -3.45 -10.57 -10.04
N ILE A 302 -2.66 -10.98 -11.03
CA ILE A 302 -2.51 -10.31 -12.34
C ILE A 302 -3.35 -11.06 -13.37
N PRO A 303 -4.34 -10.40 -14.01
CA PRO A 303 -5.18 -11.04 -15.01
C PRO A 303 -4.35 -11.75 -16.09
N PHE A 304 -4.76 -12.98 -16.45
CA PHE A 304 -4.13 -13.85 -17.44
C PHE A 304 -2.72 -14.36 -17.14
N VAL A 305 -2.00 -13.75 -16.18
CA VAL A 305 -0.61 -14.07 -15.88
C VAL A 305 -0.50 -14.90 -14.60
N PHE A 306 -0.91 -14.33 -13.46
CA PHE A 306 -0.53 -14.80 -12.13
C PHE A 306 -1.68 -14.74 -11.13
#